data_AF-A0A8C5U2X9-F1
#
_entry.id   AF-A0A8C5U2X9-F1
#
_cell.length_a   1.000
_cell.length_b   1.000
_cell.length_c   1.000
_cell.angle_alpha   90.00
_cell.angle_beta   90.00
_cell.angle_gamma   90.00
#
_symmetry.space_group_name_H-M   'P 1'
#
loop_
_entity.id
_entity.type
_entity.pdbx_description
1 polymer ?
#
loop_
_entity_poly.entity_id
_entity_poly.type
_entity_poly.pdbx_seq_one_letter_code
_entity_poly.pdbx_strand_id
1 'polypeptide(L)'
;RARPGLAGRGRPKSRAERAAGGAGPGFVPAGRLPLARVKALVKADPDVTLASQEAVFVLARATELFVETIAKDAYVYAQQGKRKTLQRKDLDNAIEAIDEFAFLEGEFLIDFSQIVWERQLNHGQSSLFLHLQ
;
A
#
# COMPACT_ATOMS: atom_id res chain seq x y z
N ARG A 1 45.86 37.99 -48.88
CA ARG A 1 46.33 36.81 -49.63
C ARG A 1 45.64 35.58 -49.05
N ALA A 2 44.74 34.99 -49.84
CA ALA A 2 44.11 33.66 -49.80
C ALA A 2 43.63 33.03 -48.47
N ARG A 3 42.30 32.81 -48.38
CA ARG A 3 41.73 31.64 -47.69
C ARG A 3 42.04 30.38 -48.50
N PRO A 4 42.12 29.21 -47.84
CA PRO A 4 41.49 28.03 -48.41
C PRO A 4 40.68 27.27 -47.36
N GLY A 5 39.38 27.11 -47.64
CA GLY A 5 38.61 26.00 -47.10
C GLY A 5 38.71 24.82 -48.06
N LEU A 6 38.83 23.59 -47.55
CA LEU A 6 38.50 22.40 -48.31
C LEU A 6 37.94 21.31 -47.39
N ALA A 7 36.80 20.79 -47.80
CA ALA A 7 36.02 19.73 -47.21
C ALA A 7 36.72 18.36 -47.30
N GLY A 8 36.40 17.46 -46.37
CA GLY A 8 36.94 16.10 -46.42
C GLY A 8 36.44 15.13 -45.35
N ARG A 9 35.20 14.68 -45.50
CA ARG A 9 34.72 13.29 -45.33
C ARG A 9 35.01 12.55 -44.01
N GLY A 10 33.92 12.03 -43.43
CA GLY A 10 33.91 11.37 -42.14
C GLY A 10 34.58 9.99 -42.09
N ARG A 11 34.75 9.52 -40.85
CA ARG A 11 34.26 8.21 -40.41
C ARG A 11 34.37 8.15 -38.87
N PRO A 12 33.28 7.94 -38.13
CA PRO A 12 33.38 7.61 -36.72
C PRO A 12 34.10 6.27 -36.57
N LYS A 13 35.06 6.22 -35.63
CA LYS A 13 35.75 4.99 -35.24
C LYS A 13 34.69 3.97 -34.78
N SER A 14 34.60 2.87 -35.52
CA SER A 14 33.73 1.75 -35.22
C SER A 14 34.47 0.78 -34.30
N ARG A 15 33.80 0.35 -33.24
CA ARG A 15 33.46 -1.06 -32.95
C ARG A 15 33.48 -1.36 -31.45
N ALA A 16 32.50 -2.19 -31.05
CA ALA A 16 32.04 -2.57 -29.71
C ALA A 16 31.20 -1.45 -29.08
N GLU A 17 29.88 -1.58 -28.94
CA GLU A 17 29.18 -2.73 -28.36
C GLU A 17 27.82 -2.90 -29.05
N ARG A 18 27.59 -4.06 -29.67
CA ARG A 18 26.23 -4.52 -29.94
C ARG A 18 25.68 -5.04 -28.62
N ALA A 19 25.02 -4.18 -27.84
CA ALA A 19 24.16 -4.62 -26.76
C ALA A 19 22.72 -4.79 -27.30
N ALA A 20 22.56 -5.76 -28.20
CA ALA A 20 21.29 -6.44 -28.35
C ALA A 20 21.38 -7.68 -27.45
N GLY A 21 20.92 -7.54 -26.22
CA GLY A 21 20.99 -8.59 -25.21
C GLY A 21 19.90 -8.41 -24.17
N GLY A 22 18.76 -9.08 -24.41
CA GLY A 22 17.80 -9.50 -23.39
C GLY A 22 17.11 -8.39 -22.59
N ALA A 23 15.96 -7.91 -23.09
CA ALA A 23 14.91 -7.51 -22.17
C ALA A 23 14.48 -8.77 -21.40
N GLY A 24 14.99 -8.93 -20.17
CA GLY A 24 14.49 -9.90 -19.20
C GLY A 24 13.02 -9.63 -18.88
N PRO A 25 12.32 -10.58 -18.22
CA PRO A 25 10.87 -10.52 -18.06
C PRO A 25 10.50 -9.22 -17.34
N GLY A 26 9.44 -8.60 -17.85
CA GLY A 26 9.14 -7.17 -17.68
C GLY A 26 9.34 -6.64 -16.27
N PHE A 27 9.93 -5.45 -16.20
CA PHE A 27 9.74 -4.55 -15.08
C PHE A 27 8.24 -4.28 -14.96
N VAL A 28 7.56 -5.10 -14.16
CA VAL A 28 6.25 -4.77 -13.60
C VAL A 28 6.45 -3.45 -12.86
N PRO A 29 5.67 -2.40 -13.20
CA PRO A 29 5.72 -1.15 -12.45
C PRO A 29 5.65 -1.49 -10.96
N ALA A 30 6.55 -0.91 -10.17
CA ALA A 30 6.48 -1.03 -8.72
C ALA A 30 5.03 -0.81 -8.29
N GLY A 31 4.49 -1.75 -7.51
CA GLY A 31 3.12 -1.68 -7.04
C GLY A 31 2.80 -0.31 -6.44
N ARG A 32 1.51 0.04 -6.38
CA ARG A 32 1.01 1.26 -5.72
C ARG A 32 1.50 1.35 -4.26
N LEU A 33 1.83 0.22 -3.65
CA LEU A 33 2.36 0.15 -2.29
C LEU A 33 3.90 0.26 -2.24
N PRO A 34 4.47 1.16 -1.43
CA PRO A 34 5.92 1.28 -1.28
C PRO A 34 6.51 0.06 -0.57
N LEU A 35 7.36 -0.70 -1.27
CA LEU A 35 7.94 -1.96 -0.78
C LEU A 35 8.71 -1.81 0.55
N ALA A 36 9.34 -0.66 0.77
CA ALA A 36 10.03 -0.39 2.04
C ALA A 36 9.06 -0.38 3.24
N ARG A 37 7.84 0.12 3.06
CA ARG A 37 6.80 0.11 4.11
C ARG A 37 6.23 -1.28 4.32
N VAL A 38 5.98 -2.02 3.24
CA VAL A 38 5.53 -3.42 3.32
C VAL A 38 6.54 -4.25 4.10
N LYS A 39 7.84 -4.13 3.78
CA LYS A 39 8.91 -4.82 4.51
C LYS A 39 8.96 -4.46 5.99
N ALA A 40 8.74 -3.19 6.33
CA ALA A 40 8.72 -2.75 7.73
C ALA A 40 7.53 -3.34 8.50
N LEU A 41 6.34 -3.41 7.89
CA LEU A 41 5.16 -4.04 8.49
C LEU A 41 5.35 -5.54 8.68
N VAL A 42 5.93 -6.23 7.69
CA VAL A 42 6.25 -7.67 7.79
C VAL A 42 7.22 -7.96 8.94
N LYS A 43 8.18 -7.06 9.17
CA LYS A 43 9.16 -7.18 10.27
C LYS A 43 8.66 -6.63 11.61
N ALA A 44 7.46 -6.07 11.67
CA ALA A 44 6.85 -5.69 12.93
C ALA A 44 6.38 -6.92 13.72
N ASP A 45 6.20 -8.05 13.03
CA ASP A 45 5.96 -9.35 13.64
C ASP A 45 7.26 -9.87 14.29
N PRO A 46 7.27 -10.13 15.62
CA PRO A 46 8.45 -10.62 16.33
C PRO A 46 8.95 -11.98 15.85
N ASP A 47 8.10 -12.79 15.23
CA ASP A 47 8.45 -14.12 14.74
C ASP A 47 9.10 -14.07 13.34
N VAL A 48 9.08 -12.91 12.68
CA VAL A 48 9.63 -12.72 11.32
C VAL A 48 11.05 -12.15 11.37
N THR A 49 12.04 -13.05 11.31
CA THR A 49 13.47 -12.66 11.33
C THR A 49 14.02 -12.22 9.96
N LEU A 50 13.58 -12.86 8.88
CA LEU A 50 14.04 -12.61 7.52
C LEU A 50 12.87 -12.48 6.55
N ALA A 51 12.96 -11.49 5.65
CA ALA A 51 11.99 -11.26 4.58
C ALA A 51 12.75 -10.97 3.27
N SER A 52 12.63 -11.88 2.30
CA SER A 52 13.27 -11.73 0.98
C SER A 52 12.57 -10.65 0.15
N GLN A 53 13.28 -10.10 -0.84
CA GLN A 53 12.72 -9.06 -1.72
C GLN A 53 11.51 -9.57 -2.53
N GLU A 54 11.54 -10.85 -2.94
CA GLU A 54 10.45 -11.48 -3.69
C GLU A 54 9.22 -11.69 -2.81
N ALA A 55 9.40 -12.15 -1.56
CA ALA A 55 8.28 -12.30 -0.62
C ALA A 55 7.60 -10.95 -0.34
N VAL A 56 8.38 -9.89 -0.10
CA VAL A 56 7.84 -8.53 0.08
C VAL A 56 7.10 -8.04 -1.15
N PHE A 57 7.58 -8.35 -2.35
CA PHE A 57 6.91 -7.99 -3.60
C PHE A 57 5.56 -8.72 -3.75
N VAL A 58 5.53 -10.04 -3.50
CA VAL A 58 4.29 -10.83 -3.55
C VAL A 58 3.28 -10.32 -2.52
N LEU A 59 3.72 -10.04 -1.29
CA LEU A 59 2.86 -9.46 -0.26
C LEU A 59 2.27 -8.12 -0.69
N ALA A 60 3.08 -7.22 -1.25
CA ALA A 60 2.59 -5.94 -1.77
C ALA A 60 1.49 -6.14 -2.84
N ARG A 61 1.69 -7.09 -3.75
CA ARG A 61 0.69 -7.42 -4.79
C ARG A 61 -0.56 -8.07 -4.22
N ALA A 62 -0.41 -8.97 -3.24
CA ALA A 62 -1.52 -9.59 -2.54
C ALA A 62 -2.36 -8.54 -1.79
N THR A 63 -1.71 -7.58 -1.11
CA THR A 63 -2.41 -6.49 -0.42
C THR A 63 -3.16 -5.59 -1.40
N GLU A 64 -2.62 -5.30 -2.58
CA GLU A 64 -3.34 -4.54 -3.60
C GLU A 64 -4.61 -5.26 -4.09
N LEU A 65 -4.50 -6.56 -4.35
CA LEU A 65 -5.65 -7.39 -4.72
C LEU A 65 -6.66 -7.49 -3.57
N PHE A 66 -6.19 -7.62 -2.33
CA PHE A 66 -7.03 -7.67 -1.15
C PHE A 66 -7.89 -6.40 -1.00
N VAL A 67 -7.27 -5.22 -1.14
CA VAL A 67 -8.00 -3.93 -1.10
C VAL A 67 -9.03 -3.83 -2.22
N GLU A 68 -8.71 -4.33 -3.42
CA GLU A 68 -9.67 -4.35 -4.53
C GLU A 68 -10.85 -5.29 -4.25
N THR A 69 -10.59 -6.48 -3.70
CA THR A 69 -11.61 -7.48 -3.36
C THR A 69 -12.56 -6.94 -2.30
N ILE A 70 -12.04 -6.51 -1.15
CA ILE A 70 -12.90 -6.03 -0.05
C ILE A 70 -13.71 -4.79 -0.45
N ALA A 71 -13.15 -3.91 -1.28
CA ALA A 71 -13.86 -2.75 -1.80
C ALA A 71 -15.02 -3.15 -2.73
N LYS A 72 -14.83 -4.18 -3.57
CA LYS A 72 -15.90 -4.70 -4.44
C LYS A 72 -17.01 -5.35 -3.62
N ASP A 73 -16.66 -6.17 -2.63
CA ASP A 73 -17.64 -6.86 -1.80
C ASP A 73 -18.44 -5.88 -0.95
N ALA A 74 -17.78 -4.91 -0.31
CA ALA A 74 -18.45 -3.81 0.38
C ALA A 74 -19.34 -2.99 -0.58
N TYR A 75 -18.92 -2.79 -1.83
CA TYR A 75 -19.73 -2.06 -2.81
C TYR A 75 -21.02 -2.79 -3.20
N VAL A 76 -21.07 -4.13 -3.12
CA VAL A 76 -22.31 -4.90 -3.32
C VAL A 76 -23.38 -4.47 -2.32
N TYR A 77 -23.02 -4.27 -1.05
CA TYR A 77 -23.95 -3.77 -0.01
C TYR A 77 -24.36 -2.31 -0.23
N ALA A 78 -23.45 -1.47 -0.73
CA ALA A 78 -23.80 -0.10 -1.12
C ALA A 78 -24.85 -0.06 -2.24
N GLN A 79 -24.69 -0.93 -3.25
CA GLN A 79 -25.60 -1.08 -4.39
C GLN A 79 -26.98 -1.59 -3.96
N GLN A 80 -27.06 -2.53 -3.02
CA GLN A 80 -28.35 -2.97 -2.44
C GLN A 80 -29.10 -1.80 -1.81
N GLY A 81 -28.38 -0.86 -1.20
CA GLY A 81 -28.92 0.40 -0.70
C GLY A 81 -29.21 1.47 -1.76
N LYS A 82 -29.11 1.15 -3.06
CA LYS A 82 -29.21 2.07 -4.22
C LYS A 82 -28.25 3.25 -4.14
N ARG A 83 -27.12 3.08 -3.46
CA ARG A 83 -26.10 4.11 -3.27
C ARG A 83 -24.91 3.83 -4.19
N LYS A 84 -24.30 4.91 -4.68
CA LYS A 84 -23.05 4.88 -5.44
C LYS A 84 -21.83 5.23 -4.58
N THR A 85 -22.08 5.67 -3.35
CA THR A 85 -21.05 6.04 -2.37
C THR A 85 -20.99 4.96 -1.31
N LEU A 86 -19.81 4.39 -1.12
CA LEU A 86 -19.51 3.38 -0.12
C LEU A 86 -19.48 4.01 1.27
N GLN A 87 -20.19 3.42 2.22
CA GLN A 87 -20.24 3.85 3.62
C GLN A 87 -19.62 2.80 4.52
N ARG A 88 -19.23 3.19 5.74
CA ARG A 88 -18.63 2.28 6.72
C ARG A 88 -19.49 1.04 6.98
N LYS A 89 -20.80 1.23 7.17
CA LYS A 89 -21.76 0.13 7.33
C LYS A 89 -21.74 -0.90 6.20
N ASP A 90 -21.38 -0.50 4.98
CA ASP A 90 -21.32 -1.45 3.85
C ASP A 90 -20.09 -2.35 3.95
N LEU A 91 -18.99 -1.82 4.50
CA LEU A 91 -17.80 -2.57 4.82
C LEU A 91 -18.04 -3.49 6.02
N ASP A 92 -18.71 -3.00 7.06
CA ASP A 92 -19.05 -3.79 8.24
C ASP A 92 -19.91 -5.01 7.85
N ASN A 93 -20.96 -4.79 7.04
CA ASN A 93 -21.79 -5.88 6.51
C ASN A 93 -21.01 -6.87 5.63
N ALA A 94 -20.00 -6.41 4.89
CA ALA A 94 -19.17 -7.29 4.07
C ALA A 94 -18.25 -8.15 4.93
N ILE A 95 -17.68 -7.57 5.99
CA ILE A 95 -16.83 -8.28 6.94
C ILE A 95 -17.64 -9.36 7.68
N GLU A 96 -18.84 -9.03 8.15
CA GLU A 96 -19.71 -9.99 8.86
C GLU A 96 -20.25 -11.13 7.97
N ALA A 97 -20.32 -10.92 6.66
CA ALA A 97 -20.91 -11.87 5.74
C ALA A 97 -19.91 -12.82 5.06
N ILE A 98 -18.61 -12.53 5.14
CA ILE A 98 -17.57 -13.24 4.40
C ILE A 98 -16.53 -13.75 5.40
N ASP A 99 -16.48 -15.07 5.58
CA ASP A 99 -15.58 -15.73 6.55
C ASP A 99 -14.09 -15.39 6.30
N GLU A 100 -13.70 -15.17 5.05
CA GLU A 100 -12.33 -14.75 4.69
C GLU A 100 -11.95 -13.37 5.24
N PHE A 101 -12.93 -12.55 5.64
CA PHE A 101 -12.73 -11.26 6.29
C PHE A 101 -12.86 -11.31 7.82
N ALA A 102 -13.10 -12.48 8.43
CA ALA A 102 -13.27 -12.62 9.88
C ALA A 102 -12.11 -12.03 10.70
N PHE A 103 -10.89 -12.04 10.15
CA PHE A 103 -9.72 -11.42 10.79
C PHE A 103 -9.83 -9.89 10.97
N LEU A 104 -10.84 -9.24 10.37
CA LEU A 104 -11.12 -7.80 10.45
C LEU A 104 -12.23 -7.44 11.45
N GLU A 105 -13.03 -8.40 11.93
CA GLU A 105 -14.19 -8.15 12.78
C GLU A 105 -13.84 -7.31 14.03
N GLY A 106 -12.73 -7.63 14.69
CA GLY A 106 -12.31 -6.95 15.92
C GLY A 106 -11.72 -5.55 15.73
N GLU A 107 -11.19 -5.22 14.55
CA GLU A 107 -10.54 -3.93 14.28
C GLU A 107 -11.53 -2.86 13.81
N PHE A 108 -12.57 -3.28 13.06
CA PHE A 108 -13.54 -2.35 12.48
C PHE A 108 -14.75 -2.08 13.38
N LEU A 109 -15.03 -2.96 14.34
CA LEU A 109 -16.13 -2.80 15.31
C LEU A 109 -15.75 -1.95 16.54
N ILE A 110 -14.48 -1.57 16.70
CA ILE A 110 -14.12 -0.53 17.67
C ILE A 110 -14.58 0.80 17.08
N ASP A 111 -15.72 1.29 17.59
CA ASP A 111 -16.15 2.65 17.34
C ASP A 111 -14.96 3.58 17.65
N PHE A 112 -14.50 4.35 16.66
CA PHE A 112 -13.43 5.33 16.86
C PHE A 112 -13.81 6.36 17.94
N SER A 113 -15.10 6.46 18.30
CA SER A 113 -15.56 7.15 19.50
C SER A 113 -14.84 6.66 20.76
N GLN A 114 -14.60 5.35 20.94
CA GLN A 114 -13.87 4.78 22.08
C GLN A 114 -12.37 5.14 22.03
N ILE A 115 -11.72 5.04 20.87
CA ILE A 115 -10.29 5.39 20.71
C ILE A 115 -10.05 6.89 20.90
N VAL A 116 -10.95 7.74 20.40
CA VAL A 116 -10.90 9.20 20.59
C VAL A 116 -11.24 9.57 22.04
N TRP A 117 -12.16 8.85 22.70
CA TRP A 117 -12.45 9.01 24.13
C TRP A 117 -11.26 8.66 25.03
N GLU A 118 -10.58 7.54 24.77
CA GLU A 118 -9.41 7.09 25.55
C GLU A 118 -8.23 8.10 25.45
N ARG A 119 -8.09 8.74 24.28
CA ARG A 119 -7.08 9.79 24.06
C ARG A 119 -7.42 11.12 24.72
N GLN A 120 -8.70 11.42 24.95
CA GLN A 120 -9.14 12.64 25.63
C GLN A 120 -9.12 12.51 27.16
N LEU A 121 -9.36 11.31 27.72
CA LEU A 121 -9.32 11.08 29.16
C LEU A 121 -7.90 11.17 29.76
N ASN A 122 -6.86 10.82 29.01
CA ASN A 122 -5.48 10.83 29.50
C ASN A 122 -4.78 12.20 29.47
N HIS A 123 -5.36 13.22 28.82
CA HIS A 123 -4.78 14.57 28.78
C HIS A 123 -5.50 15.61 29.65
N GLY A 124 -6.57 15.24 30.37
CA GLY A 124 -7.51 16.21 30.92
C GLY A 124 -8.04 16.01 32.34
N GLN A 125 -7.64 14.99 33.09
CA GLN A 125 -8.10 14.81 34.48
C GLN A 125 -6.99 14.36 35.43
N SER A 126 -5.98 15.21 35.63
CA SER A 126 -5.11 15.13 36.82
C SER A 126 -5.52 16.09 37.93
N SER A 127 -6.66 16.80 37.81
CA SER A 127 -6.95 17.93 38.71
C SER A 127 -8.34 17.98 39.36
N LEU A 128 -9.21 16.99 39.21
CA LEU A 128 -10.54 17.02 39.87
C LEU A 128 -10.88 15.78 40.73
N PHE A 129 -9.88 15.02 41.17
CA PHE A 129 -10.07 13.95 42.16
C PHE A 129 -9.27 14.16 43.46
N LEU A 130 -9.09 15.41 43.89
CA LEU A 130 -8.51 15.76 45.20
C LEU A 130 -9.32 16.84 45.95
N HIS A 131 -10.66 16.80 45.88
CA HIS A 131 -11.50 17.62 46.76
C HIS A 131 -12.80 16.94 47.24
N LEU A 132 -12.80 15.61 47.33
CA LEU A 132 -13.79 14.93 48.16
C LEU A 132 -13.23 13.63 48.76
N GLN A 133 -12.20 13.79 49.59
CA GLN A 133 -12.02 13.00 50.81
C GLN A 133 -11.30 13.87 51.85
#